data_AF-A0A7K0XM35-F1
#
_entry.id   AF-A0A7K0XM35-F1
#
_cell.length_a   1.000
_cell.length_b   1.000
_cell.length_c   1.000
_cell.angle_alpha   90.00
_cell.angle_beta   90.00
_cell.angle_gamma   90.00
#
_symmetry.space_group_name_H-M   'P 1'
#
loop_
_entity.id
_entity.type
_entity.pdbx_description
1 polymer ?
#
loop_
_entity_poly.entity_id
_entity_poly.type
_entity_poly.pdbx_seq_one_letter_code
_entity_poly.pdbx_strand_id
1 'polypeptide(L)'
;VGSAGLFVQVAFFATGDVPLIVLLLVNINFGLMWGIFWPAMSGVLPALVPDEHLQGANSVNNFFSNAAMILGAAVGGIIVAGWGPTWALAIDAATFVVGGSVLFSFRHLSPRSVQTENTMLDDLIHGWKIFISFRWIVIGVFGFSFIILAWAAGENILGPLIALKEFNGAKSWSLVLTAEGIGLLLGSIIGLKIKLKYPLRFLLIISFSISLYMWSMAKPQSIWFIAFCALLWGITLDLWITLWSTAMAREVPREALSRVSSFDAMGTMLLRPVGLAIAGPLSMAIGISNTLHFFAVFTAVLIIAMLATPVMRNMQITEEKVPE
;
A
#
# COMPACT_ATOMS: atom_id res chain seq x y z
N VAL A 1 -17.79 13.00 6.28
CA VAL A 1 -17.08 14.00 5.44
C VAL A 1 -16.66 13.40 4.11
N GLY A 2 -15.87 12.30 4.08
CA GLY A 2 -15.51 11.63 2.81
C GLY A 2 -16.70 11.20 1.93
N SER A 3 -17.79 10.70 2.52
CA SER A 3 -19.01 10.36 1.79
C SER A 3 -19.68 11.54 1.08
N ALA A 4 -19.59 12.76 1.65
CA ALA A 4 -20.19 13.95 1.06
C ALA A 4 -19.49 14.36 -0.25
N GLY A 5 -18.17 14.16 -0.35
CA GLY A 5 -17.42 14.40 -1.58
C GLY A 5 -17.84 13.47 -2.73
N LEU A 6 -18.10 12.20 -2.42
CA LEU A 6 -18.59 11.23 -3.40
C LEU A 6 -20.01 11.57 -3.88
N PHE A 7 -20.91 11.98 -2.99
CA PHE A 7 -22.25 12.45 -3.41
C PHE A 7 -22.22 13.70 -4.29
N VAL A 8 -21.25 14.60 -4.09
CA VAL A 8 -21.03 15.74 -4.99
C VAL A 8 -20.62 15.24 -6.38
N GLN A 9 -19.72 14.25 -6.48
CA GLN A 9 -19.39 13.64 -7.78
C GLN A 9 -20.61 12.98 -8.43
N VAL A 10 -21.42 12.23 -7.68
CA VAL A 10 -22.66 11.61 -8.18
C VAL A 10 -23.59 12.67 -8.79
N ALA A 11 -23.79 13.80 -8.12
CA ALA A 11 -24.66 14.87 -8.61
C ALA A 11 -24.16 15.48 -9.92
N PHE A 12 -22.85 15.74 -10.04
CA PHE A 12 -22.27 16.29 -11.27
C PHE A 12 -22.24 15.27 -12.42
N PHE A 13 -21.98 13.99 -12.13
CA PHE A 13 -22.05 12.93 -13.13
C PHE A 13 -23.48 12.69 -13.62
N ALA A 14 -24.50 12.91 -12.78
CA ALA A 14 -25.90 12.86 -13.19
C ALA A 14 -26.29 14.01 -14.15
N THR A 15 -25.61 15.17 -14.06
CA THR A 15 -25.87 16.33 -14.93
C THR A 15 -25.13 16.30 -16.27
N GLY A 16 -24.22 15.34 -16.50
CA GLY A 16 -23.54 15.12 -17.78
C GLY A 16 -22.30 16.00 -18.03
N ASP A 17 -22.21 17.17 -17.39
CA ASP A 17 -21.00 18.01 -17.37
C ASP A 17 -20.28 17.90 -16.02
N VAL A 18 -19.08 17.33 -16.03
CA VAL A 18 -18.24 17.21 -14.84
C VAL A 18 -17.03 18.14 -14.99
N PRO A 19 -17.03 19.31 -14.33
CA PRO A 19 -15.89 20.22 -14.38
C PRO A 19 -14.65 19.55 -13.76
N LEU A 20 -13.50 19.67 -14.42
CA LEU A 20 -12.22 19.16 -13.92
C LEU A 20 -11.93 19.66 -12.49
N ILE A 21 -12.32 20.89 -12.17
CA ILE A 21 -12.13 21.47 -10.84
C ILE A 21 -12.91 20.73 -9.74
N VAL A 22 -14.11 20.20 -10.05
CA VAL A 22 -14.90 19.41 -9.10
C VAL A 22 -14.22 18.07 -8.84
N LEU A 23 -13.70 17.43 -9.89
CA LEU A 23 -12.93 16.19 -9.75
C LEU A 23 -11.68 16.41 -8.89
N LEU A 24 -10.95 17.51 -9.12
CA LEU A 24 -9.77 17.85 -8.33
C LEU A 24 -10.11 18.11 -6.87
N LEU A 25 -11.11 18.95 -6.58
CA LEU A 25 -11.51 19.27 -5.20
C LEU A 25 -11.98 18.04 -4.43
N VAL A 26 -12.76 17.16 -5.06
CA VAL A 26 -13.21 15.92 -4.41
C VAL A 26 -12.05 14.96 -4.20
N ASN A 27 -11.13 14.81 -5.16
CA ASN A 27 -9.95 13.95 -4.97
C ASN A 27 -8.99 14.50 -3.91
N ILE A 28 -8.83 15.83 -3.81
CA ILE A 28 -8.07 16.46 -2.72
C ILE A 28 -8.73 16.17 -1.38
N ASN A 29 -10.06 16.34 -1.27
CA ASN A 29 -10.78 16.02 -0.04
C ASN A 29 -10.65 14.53 0.31
N PHE A 30 -10.80 13.66 -0.68
CA PHE A 30 -10.66 12.22 -0.50
C PHE A 30 -9.25 11.86 0.00
N GLY A 31 -8.20 12.40 -0.61
CA GLY A 31 -6.82 12.20 -0.17
C GLY A 31 -6.57 12.69 1.27
N LEU A 32 -7.10 13.87 1.63
CA LEU A 32 -7.02 14.39 3.01
C LEU A 32 -7.74 13.47 4.01
N MET A 33 -8.95 13.01 3.67
CA MET A 33 -9.70 12.07 4.51
C MET A 33 -8.99 10.73 4.62
N TRP A 34 -8.38 10.24 3.53
CA TRP A 34 -7.63 8.98 3.51
C TRP A 34 -6.39 9.05 4.40
N GLY A 35 -5.69 10.19 4.40
CA GLY A 35 -4.56 10.47 5.30
C GLY A 35 -4.94 10.47 6.78
N ILE A 36 -6.19 10.80 7.13
CA ILE A 36 -6.71 10.71 8.50
C ILE A 36 -7.20 9.29 8.82
N PHE A 37 -7.81 8.62 7.84
CA PHE A 37 -8.44 7.32 8.02
C PHE A 37 -7.43 6.21 8.28
N TRP A 38 -6.33 6.16 7.51
CA TRP A 38 -5.36 5.08 7.60
C TRP A 38 -4.70 4.96 8.99
N PRO A 39 -4.21 6.05 9.61
CA PRO A 39 -3.64 5.99 10.96
C PRO A 39 -4.68 5.75 12.06
N ALA A 40 -5.92 6.21 11.86
CA ALA A 40 -7.00 5.94 12.79
C ALA A 40 -7.37 4.46 12.80
N MET A 41 -7.40 3.80 11.64
CA MET A 41 -7.67 2.36 11.52
C MET A 41 -6.53 1.47 12.01
N SER A 42 -5.27 1.88 11.85
CA SER A 42 -4.13 1.04 12.25
C SER A 42 -4.09 0.72 13.74
N GLY A 43 -4.66 1.59 14.59
CA GLY A 43 -4.79 1.37 16.04
C GLY A 43 -6.02 0.54 16.46
N VAL A 44 -7.00 0.34 15.58
CA VAL A 44 -8.26 -0.36 15.93
C VAL A 44 -8.04 -1.86 16.02
N LEU A 45 -7.38 -2.46 15.03
CA LEU A 45 -7.20 -3.92 15.00
C LEU A 45 -6.41 -4.43 16.22
N PRO A 46 -5.31 -3.78 16.66
CA PRO A 46 -4.61 -4.17 17.88
C PRO A 46 -5.38 -3.94 19.19
N ALA A 47 -6.39 -3.06 19.17
CA ALA A 47 -7.25 -2.85 20.34
C ALA A 47 -8.33 -3.95 20.50
N LEU A 48 -8.65 -4.67 19.42
CA LEU A 48 -9.73 -5.67 19.38
C LEU A 48 -9.24 -7.11 19.57
N VAL A 49 -7.96 -7.38 19.33
CA VAL A 49 -7.43 -8.75 19.24
C VAL A 49 -6.17 -8.87 20.11
N PRO A 50 -5.99 -9.96 20.88
CA PRO A 50 -4.75 -10.23 21.61
C PRO A 50 -3.53 -10.27 20.70
N ASP A 51 -2.36 -9.90 21.24
CA ASP A 51 -1.11 -9.75 20.49
C ASP A 51 -0.67 -11.04 19.76
N GLU A 52 -1.04 -12.19 20.32
CA GLU A 52 -0.84 -13.54 19.77
C GLU A 52 -1.55 -13.78 18.43
N HIS A 53 -2.70 -13.13 18.24
CA HIS A 53 -3.56 -13.31 17.07
C HIS A 53 -3.45 -12.15 16.06
N LEU A 54 -2.65 -11.10 16.32
CA LEU A 54 -2.53 -9.93 15.44
C LEU A 54 -2.09 -10.26 14.03
N GLN A 55 -1.13 -11.18 13.87
CA GLN A 55 -0.68 -11.58 12.54
C GLN A 55 -1.82 -12.25 11.76
N GLY A 56 -2.54 -13.17 12.41
CA GLY A 56 -3.68 -13.84 11.82
C GLY A 56 -4.80 -12.86 11.45
N ALA A 57 -5.11 -11.93 12.34
CA ALA A 57 -6.11 -10.89 12.12
C ALA A 57 -5.72 -9.96 10.95
N ASN A 58 -4.46 -9.54 10.88
CA ASN A 58 -3.95 -8.73 9.77
C ASN A 58 -4.05 -9.48 8.43
N SER A 59 -3.63 -10.75 8.39
CA SER A 59 -3.72 -11.55 7.16
C SER A 59 -5.16 -11.78 6.72
N VAL A 60 -6.09 -12.05 7.64
CA VAL A 60 -7.53 -12.16 7.31
C VAL A 60 -8.06 -10.84 6.77
N ASN A 61 -7.72 -9.72 7.42
CA ASN A 61 -8.11 -8.38 6.97
C ASN A 61 -7.58 -8.08 5.57
N ASN A 62 -6.31 -8.41 5.28
CA ASN A 62 -5.70 -8.24 3.97
C ASN A 62 -6.36 -9.14 2.92
N PHE A 63 -6.64 -10.40 3.24
CA PHE A 63 -7.35 -11.31 2.34
C PHE A 63 -8.72 -10.75 1.93
N PHE A 64 -9.53 -10.31 2.91
CA PHE A 64 -10.83 -9.70 2.62
C PHE A 64 -10.71 -8.37 1.87
N SER A 65 -9.71 -7.55 2.19
CA SER A 65 -9.46 -6.27 1.50
C SER A 65 -9.05 -6.49 0.04
N ASN A 66 -8.14 -7.41 -0.22
CA ASN A 66 -7.70 -7.78 -1.57
C ASN A 66 -8.86 -8.41 -2.36
N ALA A 67 -9.64 -9.31 -1.74
CA ALA A 67 -10.82 -9.91 -2.36
C ALA A 67 -11.88 -8.85 -2.70
N ALA A 68 -12.16 -7.93 -1.78
CA ALA A 68 -13.10 -6.83 -2.00
C ALA A 68 -12.61 -5.89 -3.10
N MET A 69 -11.31 -5.61 -3.19
CA MET A 69 -10.73 -4.79 -4.25
C MET A 69 -10.92 -5.45 -5.63
N ILE A 70 -10.62 -6.76 -5.74
CA ILE A 70 -10.75 -7.51 -7.00
C ILE A 70 -12.22 -7.62 -7.43
N LEU A 71 -13.10 -8.04 -6.52
CA LEU A 71 -14.53 -8.17 -6.80
C LEU A 71 -15.17 -6.81 -7.06
N GLY A 72 -14.78 -5.78 -6.30
CA GLY A 72 -15.25 -4.41 -6.45
C GLY A 72 -14.89 -3.83 -7.82
N ALA A 73 -13.68 -4.05 -8.31
CA ALA A 73 -13.28 -3.63 -9.65
C ALA A 73 -14.12 -4.32 -10.75
N ALA A 74 -14.36 -5.64 -10.62
CA ALA A 74 -15.16 -6.39 -11.59
C ALA A 74 -16.62 -5.94 -11.62
N VAL A 75 -17.25 -5.84 -10.45
CA VAL A 75 -18.63 -5.39 -10.29
C VAL A 75 -18.78 -3.93 -10.71
N GLY A 76 -17.83 -3.06 -10.34
CA GLY A 76 -17.79 -1.66 -10.74
C GLY A 76 -17.71 -1.50 -12.25
N GLY A 77 -16.86 -2.26 -12.94
CA GLY A 77 -16.77 -2.27 -14.40
C GLY A 77 -18.08 -2.66 -15.08
N ILE A 78 -18.77 -3.69 -14.58
CA ILE A 78 -20.08 -4.12 -15.08
C ILE A 78 -21.13 -3.03 -14.86
N ILE A 79 -21.15 -2.40 -13.67
CA ILE A 79 -22.12 -1.36 -13.35
C ILE A 79 -21.92 -0.14 -14.26
N VAL A 80 -20.67 0.31 -14.41
CA VAL A 80 -20.33 1.45 -15.26
C VAL A 80 -20.68 1.17 -16.72
N ALA A 81 -20.39 -0.03 -17.23
CA ALA A 81 -20.68 -0.40 -18.61
C ALA A 81 -22.20 -0.53 -18.89
N GLY A 82 -22.98 -1.03 -17.91
CA GLY A 82 -24.42 -1.25 -18.07
C GLY A 82 -25.29 -0.02 -17.77
N TRP A 83 -25.01 0.68 -16.66
CA TRP A 83 -25.86 1.76 -16.14
C TRP A 83 -25.13 3.11 -16.02
N GLY A 84 -23.85 3.16 -16.38
CA GLY A 84 -23.05 4.37 -16.34
C GLY A 84 -22.38 4.64 -14.98
N PRO A 85 -21.45 5.60 -14.94
CA PRO A 85 -20.63 5.90 -13.77
C PRO A 85 -21.43 6.44 -12.58
N THR A 86 -22.56 7.10 -12.80
CA THR A 86 -23.40 7.67 -11.74
C THR A 86 -23.88 6.62 -10.73
N TRP A 87 -24.31 5.46 -11.20
CA TRP A 87 -24.76 4.36 -10.32
C TRP A 87 -23.62 3.72 -9.55
N ALA A 88 -22.45 3.58 -10.18
CA ALA A 88 -21.26 3.07 -9.51
C ALA A 88 -20.85 4.00 -8.35
N LEU A 89 -20.80 5.31 -8.61
CA LEU A 89 -20.49 6.32 -7.58
C LEU A 89 -21.57 6.40 -6.49
N ALA A 90 -22.85 6.21 -6.83
CA ALA A 90 -23.94 6.23 -5.85
C ALA A 90 -23.86 5.03 -4.89
N ILE A 91 -23.55 3.85 -5.41
CA ILE A 91 -23.33 2.65 -4.60
C ILE A 91 -22.13 2.85 -3.68
N ASP A 92 -21.02 3.36 -4.22
CA ASP A 92 -19.82 3.66 -3.43
C ASP A 92 -20.11 4.63 -2.27
N ALA A 93 -20.81 5.73 -2.56
CA ALA A 93 -21.23 6.70 -1.56
C ALA A 93 -22.13 6.08 -0.48
N ALA A 94 -23.06 5.20 -0.86
CA ALA A 94 -23.92 4.48 0.08
C ALA A 94 -23.12 3.54 1.00
N THR A 95 -22.13 2.81 0.48
CA THR A 95 -21.24 1.96 1.30
C THR A 95 -20.44 2.76 2.33
N PHE A 96 -19.94 3.95 1.97
CA PHE A 96 -19.28 4.83 2.94
C PHE A 96 -20.23 5.35 4.03
N VAL A 97 -21.50 5.59 3.70
CA VAL A 97 -22.52 5.94 4.71
C VAL A 97 -22.75 4.79 5.68
N VAL A 98 -22.94 3.56 5.17
CA VAL A 98 -23.11 2.37 6.00
C VAL A 98 -21.90 2.15 6.91
N GLY A 99 -20.68 2.20 6.36
CA GLY A 99 -19.45 2.06 7.14
C GLY A 99 -19.32 3.15 8.21
N GLY A 100 -19.64 4.40 7.86
CA GLY A 100 -19.67 5.51 8.80
C GLY A 100 -20.69 5.33 9.93
N SER A 101 -21.89 4.84 9.61
CA SER A 101 -22.95 4.54 10.60
C SER A 101 -22.54 3.42 11.57
N VAL A 102 -21.91 2.36 11.06
CA VAL A 102 -21.39 1.27 11.88
C VAL A 102 -20.30 1.79 12.82
N LEU A 103 -19.31 2.54 12.30
CA LEU A 103 -18.26 3.18 13.10
C LEU A 103 -18.83 4.11 14.17
N PHE A 104 -19.85 4.90 13.82
CA PHE A 104 -20.52 5.79 14.75
C PHE A 104 -21.18 5.01 15.91
N SER A 105 -21.75 3.84 15.63
CA SER A 105 -22.31 2.96 16.67
C SER A 105 -21.26 2.52 17.69
N PHE A 106 -19.98 2.38 17.30
CA PHE A 106 -18.88 1.97 18.17
C PHE A 106 -18.17 3.13 18.88
N ARG A 107 -18.60 4.38 18.69
CA ARG A 107 -17.98 5.57 19.32
C ARG A 107 -17.83 5.46 20.84
N HIS A 108 -18.73 4.73 21.50
CA HIS A 108 -18.71 4.54 22.95
C HIS A 108 -17.53 3.70 23.46
N LEU A 109 -16.87 2.93 22.59
CA LEU A 109 -15.70 2.10 22.91
C LEU A 109 -14.37 2.85 22.72
N SER A 110 -14.39 4.04 22.12
CA SER A 110 -13.17 4.79 21.86
C SER A 110 -12.59 5.33 23.18
N PRO A 111 -11.30 5.09 23.48
CA PRO A 111 -10.65 5.68 24.64
C PRO A 111 -10.84 7.20 24.62
N ARG A 112 -11.19 7.79 25.77
CA ARG A 112 -11.36 9.23 25.90
C ARG A 112 -10.04 9.89 25.50
N SER A 113 -10.05 10.76 24.48
CA SER A 113 -8.86 11.50 24.10
C SER A 113 -8.32 12.21 25.34
N VAL A 114 -7.12 11.85 25.78
CA VAL A 114 -6.45 12.60 26.85
C VAL A 114 -6.29 14.01 26.30
N GLN A 115 -6.95 14.98 26.91
CA GLN A 115 -6.74 16.38 26.54
C GLN A 115 -5.31 16.72 26.94
N THR A 116 -4.40 16.70 25.97
CA THR A 116 -3.06 17.25 26.12
C THR A 116 -3.17 18.76 25.97
N GLU A 117 -2.53 19.51 26.88
CA GLU A 117 -2.39 20.98 26.77
C GLU A 117 -1.48 21.40 25.60
N ASN A 118 -0.87 20.42 24.91
CA ASN A 118 0.06 20.64 23.82
C ASN A 118 -0.64 21.19 22.57
N THR A 119 0.08 22.02 21.82
CA THR A 119 -0.38 22.42 20.49
C THR A 119 -0.27 21.24 19.51
N MET A 120 -1.08 21.25 18.44
CA MET A 120 -0.96 20.24 17.37
C MET A 120 0.45 20.15 16.79
N LEU A 121 1.20 21.26 16.78
CA LEU A 121 2.57 21.31 16.29
C LEU A 121 3.52 20.59 17.24
N ASP A 122 3.35 20.76 18.55
CA ASP A 122 4.13 20.07 19.58
C ASP A 122 3.90 18.56 19.52
N ASP A 123 2.64 18.13 19.34
CA ASP A 123 2.28 16.72 19.19
C ASP A 123 2.89 16.12 17.90
N LEU A 124 2.96 16.91 16.80
CA LEU A 124 3.59 16.49 15.56
C LEU A 124 5.11 16.35 15.71
N ILE A 125 5.77 17.33 16.33
CA ILE A 125 7.22 17.30 16.59
C ILE A 125 7.57 16.14 17.53
N HIS A 126 6.75 15.92 18.56
CA HIS A 126 6.91 14.81 19.48
C HIS A 126 6.72 13.47 18.76
N GLY A 127 5.70 13.34 17.92
CA GLY A 127 5.49 12.17 17.07
C GLY A 127 6.67 11.90 16.13
N TRP A 128 7.23 12.94 15.51
CA TRP A 128 8.41 12.82 14.66
C TRP A 128 9.64 12.33 15.44
N LYS A 129 9.87 12.88 16.65
CA LYS A 129 10.95 12.43 17.54
C LYS A 129 10.81 10.96 17.94
N ILE A 130 9.59 10.51 18.20
CA ILE A 130 9.31 9.09 18.47
C ILE A 130 9.59 8.25 17.22
N PHE A 131 9.10 8.66 16.05
CA PHE A 131 9.33 7.96 14.78
C PHE A 131 10.82 7.74 14.51
N ILE A 132 11.64 8.80 14.63
CA ILE A 132 13.10 8.69 14.37
C ILE A 132 13.85 7.83 15.39
N SER A 133 13.26 7.56 16.56
CA SER A 133 13.86 6.68 17.58
C SER A 133 13.85 5.21 17.13
N PHE A 134 12.85 4.82 16.33
CA PHE A 134 12.75 3.48 15.74
C PHE A 134 13.56 3.39 14.45
N ARG A 135 14.89 3.25 14.58
CA ARG A 135 15.82 3.23 13.44
C ARG A 135 15.46 2.20 12.37
N TRP A 136 14.91 1.04 12.74
CA TRP A 136 14.48 0.01 11.78
C TRP A 136 13.27 0.47 10.96
N ILE A 137 12.32 1.19 11.56
CA ILE A 137 11.17 1.77 10.86
C ILE A 137 11.66 2.82 9.88
N VAL A 138 12.50 3.77 10.34
CA VAL A 138 13.02 4.84 9.48
C VAL A 138 13.74 4.28 8.26
N ILE A 139 14.66 3.32 8.46
CA ILE A 139 15.41 2.71 7.36
C ILE A 139 14.49 1.93 6.42
N GLY A 140 13.52 1.20 6.97
CA GLY A 140 12.50 0.49 6.19
C GLY A 140 11.66 1.43 5.34
N VAL A 141 11.10 2.47 5.94
CA VAL A 141 10.27 3.49 5.26
C VAL A 141 11.04 4.18 4.15
N PHE A 142 12.25 4.67 4.43
CA PHE A 142 13.06 5.32 3.39
C PHE A 142 13.42 4.34 2.29
N GLY A 143 13.89 3.13 2.62
CA GLY A 143 14.24 2.12 1.62
C GLY A 143 13.05 1.72 0.76
N PHE A 144 11.90 1.47 1.37
CA PHE A 144 10.69 1.06 0.68
C PHE A 144 10.09 2.21 -0.15
N SER A 145 10.24 3.48 0.27
CA SER A 145 9.83 4.64 -0.54
C SER A 145 10.54 4.68 -1.90
N PHE A 146 11.84 4.35 -1.95
CA PHE A 146 12.58 4.26 -3.20
C PHE A 146 12.20 3.03 -4.03
N ILE A 147 11.84 1.92 -3.37
CA ILE A 147 11.28 0.75 -4.04
C ILE A 147 9.94 1.13 -4.70
N ILE A 148 9.07 1.86 -4.00
CA ILE A 148 7.79 2.35 -4.52
C ILE A 148 8.00 3.34 -5.67
N LEU A 149 9.03 4.18 -5.63
CA LEU A 149 9.40 5.04 -6.76
C LEU A 149 9.69 4.21 -8.01
N ALA A 150 10.55 3.20 -7.89
CA ALA A 150 10.92 2.33 -9.01
C ALA A 150 9.73 1.50 -9.50
N TRP A 151 8.93 0.96 -8.56
CA TRP A 151 7.72 0.22 -8.85
C TRP A 151 6.69 1.07 -9.61
N ALA A 152 6.40 2.27 -9.12
CA ALA A 152 5.46 3.18 -9.76
C ALA A 152 5.92 3.58 -11.17
N ALA A 153 7.21 3.88 -11.34
CA ALA A 153 7.76 4.17 -12.66
C ALA A 153 7.65 2.96 -13.61
N GLY A 154 8.05 1.78 -13.15
CA GLY A 154 8.04 0.55 -13.94
C GLY A 154 6.64 0.07 -14.30
N GLU A 155 5.80 -0.20 -13.31
CA GLU A 155 4.52 -0.86 -13.51
C GLU A 155 3.41 0.07 -13.97
N ASN A 156 3.35 1.32 -13.48
CA ASN A 156 2.22 2.20 -13.81
C ASN A 156 2.42 2.91 -15.16
N ILE A 157 3.67 2.97 -15.67
CA ILE A 157 3.99 3.71 -16.90
C ILE A 157 4.71 2.83 -17.92
N LEU A 158 5.88 2.28 -17.58
CA LEU A 158 6.72 1.58 -18.56
C LEU A 158 6.13 0.22 -18.98
N GLY A 159 5.51 -0.50 -18.05
CA GLY A 159 4.87 -1.79 -18.27
C GLY A 159 3.73 -1.73 -19.29
N PRO A 160 2.71 -0.87 -19.11
CA PRO A 160 1.65 -0.64 -20.09
C PRO A 160 2.20 -0.22 -21.46
N LEU A 161 3.26 0.60 -21.48
CA LEU A 161 3.90 1.05 -22.71
C LEU A 161 4.59 -0.10 -23.46
N ILE A 162 5.23 -1.02 -22.76
CA ILE A 162 5.80 -2.25 -23.33
C ILE A 162 4.68 -3.17 -23.83
N ALA A 163 3.63 -3.36 -23.05
CA ALA A 163 2.50 -4.18 -23.47
C ALA A 163 1.83 -3.63 -24.74
N LEU A 164 1.75 -2.30 -24.88
CA LEU A 164 1.25 -1.66 -26.09
C LEU A 164 2.16 -1.87 -27.30
N LYS A 165 3.48 -1.78 -27.12
CA LYS A 165 4.44 -1.92 -28.22
C LYS A 165 4.65 -3.37 -28.66
N GLU A 166 4.64 -4.30 -27.71
CA GLU A 166 5.12 -5.67 -27.93
C GLU A 166 4.06 -6.76 -27.70
N PHE A 167 3.01 -6.48 -26.91
CA PHE A 167 2.05 -7.50 -26.46
C PHE A 167 0.59 -7.07 -26.58
N ASN A 168 0.03 -6.93 -27.79
CA ASN A 168 -1.41 -6.75 -28.02
C ASN A 168 -2.14 -5.76 -27.06
N GLY A 169 -1.41 -4.76 -26.57
CA GLY A 169 -1.91 -3.71 -25.68
C GLY A 169 -2.46 -4.17 -24.33
N ALA A 170 -3.56 -3.53 -23.94
CA ALA A 170 -4.13 -3.59 -22.59
C ALA A 170 -4.50 -5.02 -22.15
N LYS A 171 -4.87 -5.91 -23.07
CA LYS A 171 -5.24 -7.30 -22.75
C LYS A 171 -4.08 -8.04 -22.09
N SER A 172 -2.90 -7.98 -22.67
CA SER A 172 -1.73 -8.68 -22.12
C SER A 172 -1.26 -8.07 -20.81
N TRP A 173 -1.35 -6.74 -20.68
CA TRP A 173 -1.02 -6.07 -19.42
C TRP A 173 -1.98 -6.46 -18.29
N SER A 174 -3.27 -6.59 -18.60
CA SER A 174 -4.28 -7.02 -17.62
C SER A 174 -4.01 -8.42 -17.07
N LEU A 175 -3.42 -9.32 -17.87
CA LEU A 175 -2.98 -10.63 -17.40
C LEU A 175 -1.87 -10.53 -16.35
N VAL A 176 -0.91 -9.61 -16.55
CA VAL A 176 0.19 -9.36 -15.60
C VAL A 176 -0.36 -8.82 -14.27
N LEU A 177 -1.25 -7.83 -14.33
CA LEU A 177 -1.89 -7.27 -13.14
C LEU A 177 -2.77 -8.31 -12.41
N THR A 178 -3.44 -9.20 -13.16
CA THR A 178 -4.22 -10.29 -12.57
C THR A 178 -3.30 -11.28 -11.85
N ALA A 179 -2.15 -11.61 -12.43
CA ALA A 179 -1.17 -12.50 -11.81
C ALA A 179 -0.59 -11.89 -10.52
N GLU A 180 -0.31 -10.59 -10.52
CA GLU A 180 0.07 -9.84 -9.31
C GLU A 180 -1.04 -9.89 -8.24
N GLY A 181 -2.30 -9.65 -8.62
CA GLY A 181 -3.44 -9.74 -7.72
C GLY A 181 -3.62 -11.13 -7.09
N ILE A 182 -3.43 -12.19 -7.87
CA ILE A 182 -3.37 -13.56 -7.35
C ILE A 182 -2.20 -13.73 -6.38
N GLY A 183 -1.04 -13.12 -6.69
CA GLY A 183 0.11 -13.07 -5.82
C GLY A 183 -0.21 -12.43 -4.46
N LEU A 184 -0.90 -11.29 -4.44
CA LEU A 184 -1.34 -10.63 -3.21
C LEU A 184 -2.23 -11.55 -2.35
N LEU A 185 -3.20 -12.24 -2.97
CA LEU A 185 -4.05 -13.21 -2.27
C LEU A 185 -3.23 -14.37 -1.69
N LEU A 186 -2.31 -14.95 -2.46
CA LEU A 186 -1.43 -16.01 -1.99
C LEU A 186 -0.51 -15.52 -0.86
N GLY A 187 0.02 -14.30 -0.96
CA GLY A 187 0.81 -13.66 0.09
C GLY A 187 0.06 -13.56 1.41
N SER A 188 -1.22 -13.17 1.37
CA SER A 188 -2.06 -13.08 2.57
C SER A 188 -2.28 -14.44 3.24
N ILE A 189 -2.48 -15.49 2.45
CA ILE A 189 -2.64 -16.87 2.94
C ILE A 189 -1.33 -17.40 3.53
N ILE A 190 -0.19 -17.12 2.89
CA ILE A 190 1.14 -17.50 3.39
C ILE A 190 1.43 -16.75 4.71
N GLY A 191 1.06 -15.47 4.77
CA GLY A 191 1.18 -14.60 5.93
C GLY A 191 0.51 -15.16 7.19
N LEU A 192 -0.60 -15.91 7.06
CA LEU A 192 -1.30 -16.55 8.19
C LEU A 192 -0.44 -17.59 8.91
N LYS A 193 0.41 -18.31 8.18
CA LYS A 193 1.09 -19.51 8.70
C LYS A 193 2.57 -19.28 8.98
N ILE A 194 3.16 -18.25 8.38
CA ILE A 194 4.60 -18.05 8.43
C ILE A 194 5.02 -17.45 9.78
N LYS A 195 5.84 -18.15 10.55
CA LYS A 195 6.47 -17.62 11.76
C LYS A 195 7.96 -17.51 11.51
N LEU A 196 8.50 -16.29 11.54
CA LEU A 196 9.88 -16.02 11.18
C LEU A 196 10.62 -15.41 12.36
N LYS A 197 11.77 -16.01 12.70
CA LYS A 197 12.66 -15.47 13.72
C LYS A 197 13.24 -14.11 13.34
N TYR A 198 13.45 -13.87 12.04
CA TYR A 198 13.98 -12.62 11.49
C TYR A 198 13.08 -12.14 10.32
N PRO A 199 11.91 -11.55 10.62
CA PRO A 199 10.91 -11.24 9.60
C PRO A 199 11.44 -10.22 8.58
N LEU A 200 12.10 -9.15 9.01
CA LEU A 200 12.64 -8.13 8.10
C LEU A 200 13.74 -8.67 7.18
N ARG A 201 14.59 -9.58 7.68
CA ARG A 201 15.60 -10.22 6.83
C ARG A 201 14.96 -11.05 5.73
N PHE A 202 13.93 -11.82 6.06
CA PHE A 202 13.19 -12.60 5.08
C PHE A 202 12.50 -11.70 4.06
N LEU A 203 11.79 -10.67 4.53
CA LEU A 203 11.12 -9.68 3.67
C LEU A 203 12.09 -9.03 2.68
N LEU A 204 13.28 -8.62 3.14
CA LEU A 204 14.30 -8.04 2.26
C LEU A 204 14.84 -9.05 1.23
N ILE A 205 14.98 -10.32 1.59
CA ILE A 205 15.42 -11.36 0.65
C ILE A 205 14.35 -11.61 -0.43
N ILE A 206 13.08 -11.69 -0.05
CA ILE A 206 12.01 -11.90 -1.03
C ILE A 206 11.78 -10.65 -1.90
N SER A 207 12.14 -9.45 -1.42
CA SER A 207 12.09 -8.20 -2.22
C SER A 207 12.95 -8.22 -3.48
N PHE A 208 13.91 -9.14 -3.63
CA PHE A 208 14.58 -9.30 -4.93
C PHE A 208 13.62 -9.65 -6.08
N SER A 209 12.39 -10.10 -5.75
CA SER A 209 11.31 -10.28 -6.72
C SER A 209 10.98 -9.00 -7.50
N ILE A 210 11.04 -7.80 -6.90
CA ILE A 210 10.83 -6.55 -7.68
C ILE A 210 11.96 -6.30 -8.67
N SER A 211 13.20 -6.54 -8.28
CA SER A 211 14.35 -6.37 -9.17
C SER A 211 14.24 -7.35 -10.35
N LEU A 212 13.83 -8.59 -10.08
CA LEU A 212 13.56 -9.59 -11.11
C LEU A 212 12.38 -9.17 -12.01
N TYR A 213 11.31 -8.62 -11.43
CA TYR A 213 10.15 -8.15 -12.17
C TYR A 213 10.51 -7.00 -13.12
N MET A 214 11.24 -5.99 -12.64
CA MET A 214 11.74 -4.88 -13.47
C MET A 214 12.67 -5.37 -14.58
N TRP A 215 13.57 -6.30 -14.26
CA TRP A 215 14.47 -6.92 -15.24
C TRP A 215 13.70 -7.73 -16.29
N SER A 216 12.65 -8.45 -15.90
CA SER A 216 11.83 -9.26 -16.82
C SER A 216 11.15 -8.41 -17.90
N MET A 217 10.79 -7.17 -17.56
CA MET A 217 10.19 -6.22 -18.49
C MET A 217 11.22 -5.52 -19.38
N ALA A 218 12.50 -5.52 -19.01
CA ALA A 218 13.53 -4.78 -19.72
C ALA A 218 13.90 -5.40 -21.09
N LYS A 219 13.61 -6.68 -21.31
CA LYS A 219 13.86 -7.38 -22.58
C LYS A 219 12.56 -8.00 -23.12
N PRO A 220 12.44 -8.18 -24.45
CA PRO A 220 11.32 -8.92 -25.03
C PRO A 220 11.37 -10.37 -24.56
N GLN A 221 10.59 -10.67 -23.52
CA GLN A 221 10.41 -12.00 -22.96
C GLN A 221 8.95 -12.41 -23.06
N SER A 222 8.66 -13.70 -22.88
CA SER A 222 7.27 -14.17 -22.87
C SER A 222 6.46 -13.42 -21.80
N ILE A 223 5.27 -12.94 -22.17
CA ILE A 223 4.34 -12.29 -21.24
C ILE A 223 4.03 -13.15 -20.02
N TRP A 224 4.05 -14.48 -20.18
CA TRP A 224 3.87 -15.43 -19.09
C TRP A 224 5.00 -15.38 -18.05
N PHE A 225 6.23 -15.11 -18.49
CA PHE A 225 7.35 -14.94 -17.57
C PHE A 225 7.25 -13.62 -16.80
N ILE A 226 6.84 -12.54 -17.48
CA ILE A 226 6.57 -11.25 -16.83
C ILE A 226 5.43 -11.40 -15.81
N ALA A 227 4.35 -12.09 -16.16
CA ALA A 227 3.22 -12.38 -15.27
C ALA A 227 3.64 -13.23 -14.06
N PHE A 228 4.51 -14.22 -14.24
CA PHE A 228 5.06 -15.00 -13.14
C PHE A 228 5.90 -14.13 -12.18
N CYS A 229 6.73 -13.23 -12.72
CA CYS A 229 7.50 -12.29 -11.90
C CYS A 229 6.58 -11.31 -11.14
N ALA A 230 5.50 -10.84 -11.78
CA ALA A 230 4.49 -10.00 -11.14
C ALA A 230 3.77 -10.74 -10.00
N LEU A 231 3.46 -12.03 -10.18
CA LEU A 231 2.89 -12.87 -9.12
C LEU A 231 3.83 -12.98 -7.92
N LEU A 232 5.13 -13.20 -8.13
CA LEU A 232 6.13 -13.23 -7.04
C LEU A 232 6.24 -11.89 -6.32
N TRP A 233 6.16 -10.78 -7.06
CA TRP A 233 6.12 -9.45 -6.49
C TRP A 233 4.86 -9.21 -5.67
N GLY A 234 3.68 -9.60 -6.16
CA GLY A 234 2.42 -9.54 -5.42
C GLY A 234 2.48 -10.31 -4.09
N ILE A 235 3.03 -11.54 -4.09
CA ILE A 235 3.26 -12.30 -2.84
C ILE A 235 4.13 -11.50 -1.88
N THR A 236 5.20 -10.90 -2.41
CA THR A 236 6.15 -10.12 -1.61
C THR A 236 5.51 -8.88 -1.01
N LEU A 237 4.73 -8.14 -1.79
CA LEU A 237 4.01 -6.95 -1.35
C LEU A 237 3.07 -7.23 -0.17
N ASP A 238 2.23 -8.27 -0.27
CA ASP A 238 1.29 -8.57 0.81
C ASP A 238 1.99 -9.08 2.07
N LEU A 239 3.05 -9.89 1.90
CA LEU A 239 3.89 -10.29 3.03
C LEU A 239 4.54 -9.09 3.71
N TRP A 240 5.01 -8.09 2.96
CA TRP A 240 5.47 -6.81 3.52
C TRP A 240 4.37 -6.16 4.35
N ILE A 241 3.18 -5.94 3.80
CA ILE A 241 2.05 -5.30 4.51
C ILE A 241 1.74 -6.06 5.81
N THR A 242 1.61 -7.38 5.74
CA THR A 242 1.21 -8.23 6.87
C THR A 242 2.28 -8.26 7.97
N LEU A 243 3.53 -8.60 7.62
CA LEU A 243 4.61 -8.77 8.59
C LEU A 243 5.10 -7.42 9.14
N TRP A 244 5.11 -6.37 8.32
CA TRP A 244 5.46 -5.01 8.75
C TRP A 244 4.44 -4.45 9.74
N SER A 245 3.13 -4.57 9.42
CA SER A 245 2.07 -4.10 10.32
C SER A 245 2.08 -4.87 11.65
N THR A 246 2.37 -6.18 11.61
CA THR A 246 2.52 -7.01 12.82
C THR A 246 3.74 -6.57 13.65
N ALA A 247 4.88 -6.35 13.00
CA ALA A 247 6.10 -5.91 13.67
C ALA A 247 5.92 -4.51 14.30
N MET A 248 5.28 -3.59 13.58
CA MET A 248 4.99 -2.25 14.07
C MET A 248 4.00 -2.29 15.24
N ALA A 249 2.95 -3.11 15.16
CA ALA A 249 1.98 -3.24 16.25
C ALA A 249 2.56 -3.86 17.53
N ARG A 250 3.60 -4.69 17.42
CA ARG A 250 4.25 -5.35 18.58
C ARG A 250 5.38 -4.53 19.20
N GLU A 251 6.19 -3.88 18.39
CA GLU A 251 7.40 -3.18 18.86
C GLU A 251 7.15 -1.70 19.18
N VAL A 252 6.07 -1.11 18.65
CA VAL A 252 5.72 0.29 18.92
C VAL A 252 4.65 0.35 20.03
N PRO A 253 4.86 1.12 21.09
CA PRO A 253 3.87 1.32 22.15
C PRO A 253 2.51 1.75 21.56
N ARG A 254 1.41 1.22 22.11
CA ARG A 254 0.04 1.45 21.60
C ARG A 254 -0.31 2.94 21.52
N GLU A 255 0.20 3.76 22.43
CA GLU A 255 -0.03 5.19 22.49
C GLU A 255 0.68 5.96 21.36
N ALA A 256 1.75 5.40 20.80
CA ALA A 256 2.54 5.99 19.73
C ALA A 256 2.28 5.35 18.36
N LEU A 257 1.63 4.19 18.32
CA LEU A 257 1.41 3.39 17.11
C LEU A 257 0.76 4.19 15.97
N SER A 258 -0.33 4.91 16.25
CA SER A 258 -1.03 5.71 15.24
C SER A 258 -0.18 6.86 14.69
N ARG A 259 0.64 7.51 15.55
CA ARG A 259 1.58 8.56 15.14
C ARG A 259 2.68 7.99 14.25
N VAL A 260 3.29 6.88 14.66
CA VAL A 260 4.36 6.22 13.90
C VAL A 260 3.84 5.67 12.58
N SER A 261 2.65 5.05 12.56
CA SER A 261 1.98 4.56 11.34
C SER A 261 1.67 5.69 10.35
N SER A 262 1.32 6.89 10.84
CA SER A 262 1.12 8.06 9.97
C SER A 262 2.40 8.44 9.22
N PHE A 263 3.52 8.53 9.93
CA PHE A 263 4.81 8.86 9.33
C PHE A 263 5.34 7.76 8.42
N ASP A 264 5.09 6.49 8.78
CA ASP A 264 5.38 5.32 7.95
C ASP A 264 4.64 5.37 6.60
N ALA A 265 3.31 5.54 6.63
CA ALA A 265 2.50 5.61 5.42
C ALA A 265 2.88 6.81 4.54
N MET A 266 3.06 7.98 5.17
CA MET A 266 3.47 9.20 4.46
C MET A 266 4.84 9.04 3.82
N GLY A 267 5.83 8.55 4.58
CA GLY A 267 7.20 8.37 4.09
C GLY A 267 7.29 7.35 2.97
N THR A 268 6.54 6.24 3.09
CA THR A 268 6.53 5.17 2.10
C THR A 268 5.91 5.62 0.77
N MET A 269 4.88 6.47 0.81
CA MET A 269 4.19 6.96 -0.38
C MET A 269 4.81 8.23 -0.99
N LEU A 270 5.70 8.91 -0.26
CA LEU A 270 6.25 10.22 -0.62
C LEU A 270 6.88 10.26 -2.03
N LEU A 271 7.61 9.21 -2.40
CA LEU A 271 8.36 9.16 -3.66
C LEU A 271 7.56 8.56 -4.83
N ARG A 272 6.34 8.08 -4.61
CA ARG A 272 5.49 7.52 -5.67
C ARG A 272 5.23 8.53 -6.81
N PRO A 273 4.82 9.79 -6.54
CA PRO A 273 4.59 10.76 -7.61
C PRO A 273 5.86 11.12 -8.37
N VAL A 274 7.02 11.11 -7.68
CA VAL A 274 8.32 11.35 -8.29
C VAL A 274 8.64 10.23 -9.28
N GLY A 275 8.41 8.96 -8.90
CA GLY A 275 8.56 7.81 -9.79
C GLY A 275 7.74 7.93 -11.06
N LEU A 276 6.47 8.33 -10.93
CA LEU A 276 5.59 8.56 -12.07
C LEU A 276 6.11 9.71 -12.97
N ALA A 277 6.55 10.81 -12.37
CA ALA A 277 7.03 11.98 -13.11
C ALA A 277 8.32 11.71 -13.88
N ILE A 278 9.26 10.94 -13.31
CA ILE A 278 10.56 10.68 -13.94
C ILE A 278 10.50 9.57 -15.00
N ALA A 279 9.52 8.66 -14.93
CA ALA A 279 9.47 7.49 -15.82
C ALA A 279 9.46 7.88 -17.30
N GLY A 280 8.63 8.85 -17.68
CA GLY A 280 8.53 9.35 -19.05
C GLY A 280 9.85 9.96 -19.54
N PRO A 281 10.33 11.05 -18.93
CA PRO A 281 11.59 11.70 -19.31
C PRO A 281 12.79 10.74 -19.32
N LEU A 282 12.91 9.87 -18.32
CA LEU A 282 14.02 8.92 -18.24
C LEU A 282 13.94 7.89 -19.38
N SER A 283 12.74 7.40 -19.71
CA SER A 283 12.55 6.48 -20.83
C SER A 283 12.83 7.09 -22.20
N MET A 284 12.61 8.41 -22.36
CA MET A 284 12.97 9.12 -23.60
C MET A 284 14.47 9.36 -23.71
N ALA A 285 15.16 9.63 -22.59
CA ALA A 285 16.58 9.95 -22.59
C ALA A 285 17.47 8.72 -22.82
N ILE A 286 17.19 7.61 -22.14
CA ILE A 286 18.04 6.40 -22.19
C ILE A 286 17.35 5.18 -22.81
N GLY A 287 16.07 5.28 -23.15
CA GLY A 287 15.26 4.17 -23.68
C GLY A 287 14.61 3.33 -22.59
N ILE A 288 13.41 2.80 -22.86
CA ILE A 288 12.59 2.03 -21.92
C ILE A 288 13.36 0.84 -21.30
N SER A 289 14.04 0.06 -22.13
CA SER A 289 14.82 -1.12 -21.68
C SER A 289 15.91 -0.73 -20.68
N ASN A 290 16.67 0.34 -20.97
CA ASN A 290 17.74 0.80 -20.09
C ASN A 290 17.19 1.43 -18.82
N THR A 291 16.06 2.14 -18.88
CA THR A 291 15.37 2.65 -17.70
C THR A 291 14.93 1.52 -16.76
N LEU A 292 14.39 0.43 -17.30
CA LEU A 292 14.00 -0.72 -16.49
C LEU A 292 15.19 -1.48 -15.91
N HIS A 293 16.27 -1.65 -16.67
CA HIS A 293 17.52 -2.20 -16.13
C HIS A 293 18.09 -1.31 -15.02
N PHE A 294 18.04 0.01 -15.19
CA PHE A 294 18.45 0.96 -14.15
C PHE A 294 17.62 0.76 -12.88
N PHE A 295 16.29 0.71 -12.99
CA PHE A 295 15.43 0.47 -11.82
C PHE A 295 15.66 -0.91 -11.20
N ALA A 296 15.85 -1.97 -11.98
CA ALA A 296 16.14 -3.32 -11.47
C ALA A 296 17.46 -3.37 -10.66
N VAL A 297 18.51 -2.74 -11.17
CA VAL A 297 19.80 -2.64 -10.47
C VAL A 297 19.68 -1.74 -9.24
N PHE A 298 19.00 -0.60 -9.38
CA PHE A 298 18.77 0.34 -8.29
C PHE A 298 18.03 -0.31 -7.12
N THR A 299 16.92 -1.02 -7.36
CA THR A 299 16.20 -1.73 -6.30
C THR A 299 17.03 -2.85 -5.70
N ALA A 300 17.80 -3.60 -6.51
CA ALA A 300 18.69 -4.65 -6.00
C ALA A 300 19.78 -4.08 -5.08
N VAL A 301 20.43 -2.99 -5.46
CA VAL A 301 21.46 -2.32 -4.66
C VAL A 301 20.86 -1.78 -3.35
N LEU A 302 19.68 -1.18 -3.40
CA LEU A 302 18.98 -0.71 -2.21
C LEU A 302 18.65 -1.85 -1.25
N ILE A 303 18.13 -2.97 -1.76
CA ILE A 303 17.84 -4.16 -0.95
C ILE A 303 19.11 -4.70 -0.30
N ILE A 304 20.23 -4.77 -1.04
CA ILE A 304 21.53 -5.18 -0.50
C ILE A 304 21.99 -4.21 0.60
N ALA A 305 21.86 -2.90 0.39
CA ALA A 305 22.24 -1.89 1.39
C ALA A 305 21.39 -2.01 2.67
N MET A 306 20.09 -2.28 2.54
CA MET A 306 19.19 -2.54 3.67
C MET A 306 19.57 -3.84 4.39
N LEU A 307 19.91 -4.91 3.66
CA LEU A 307 20.38 -6.18 4.22
C LEU A 307 21.74 -6.06 4.92
N ALA A 308 22.60 -5.17 4.44
CA ALA A 308 23.89 -4.88 5.05
C ALA A 308 23.74 -4.17 6.41
N THR A 309 22.58 -3.54 6.67
CA THR A 309 22.30 -2.87 7.93
C THR A 309 21.95 -3.91 9.01
N PRO A 310 22.78 -4.07 10.07
CA PRO A 310 22.55 -5.10 11.10
C PRO A 310 21.21 -4.92 11.82
N VAL A 311 20.77 -3.68 11.99
CA VAL A 311 19.50 -3.32 12.65
C VAL A 311 18.31 -3.93 11.91
N MET A 312 18.30 -3.93 10.58
CA MET A 312 17.23 -4.55 9.79
C MET A 312 17.36 -6.07 9.77
N ARG A 313 18.59 -6.58 9.60
CA ARG A 313 18.84 -8.02 9.46
C ARG A 313 18.59 -8.82 10.74
N ASN A 314 18.91 -8.23 11.88
CA ASN A 314 18.84 -8.89 13.18
C ASN A 314 17.60 -8.47 13.98
N MET A 315 16.69 -7.69 13.39
CA MET A 315 15.42 -7.34 14.03
C MET A 315 14.63 -8.62 14.27
N GLN A 316 14.30 -8.84 15.54
CA GLN A 316 13.45 -9.92 16.00
C GLN A 316 12.21 -9.28 16.59
N ILE A 317 11.06 -9.89 16.35
CA ILE A 317 9.87 -9.56 17.11
C ILE A 317 10.08 -10.18 18.48
N THR A 318 10.05 -9.34 19.51
CA THR A 318 10.18 -9.78 20.90
C THR A 318 8.95 -10.63 21.23
N GLU A 319 9.13 -11.95 21.34
CA GLU A 319 8.12 -12.79 21.99
C GLU A 319 8.13 -12.42 23.47
N GLU A 320 7.00 -11.97 24.01
CA GLU A 320 6.90 -11.60 25.41
C GLU A 320 7.29 -12.82 26.26
N LYS A 321 8.21 -12.61 27.20
CA LYS A 321 8.46 -13.55 28.29
C LYS A 321 7.14 -13.74 29.01
N VAL A 322 6.61 -14.96 29.00
CA VAL A 322 5.58 -15.38 29.95
C VAL A 322 6.06 -14.94 31.33
N PRO A 323 5.31 -14.08 32.06
CA PRO A 323 5.65 -13.80 33.45
C PRO A 323 5.56 -15.13 34.20
N GLU A 324 6.67 -15.59 34.78
CA GLU A 324 6.65 -16.66 35.79
C GLU A 324 5.91 -16.19 37.05
#